data_AF-A0A383DK47-F1
#
_entry.id   AF-A0A383DK47-F1
#
_cell.length_a   1.000
_cell.length_b   1.000
_cell.length_c   1.000
_cell.angle_alpha   90.00
_cell.angle_beta   90.00
_cell.angle_gamma   90.00
#
_symmetry.space_group_name_H-M   'P 1'
#
loop_
_entity.id
_entity.type
_entity.pdbx_description
1 polymer ?
#
loop_
_entity_poly.entity_id
_entity_poly.type
_entity_poly.pdbx_seq_one_letter_code
_entity_poly.pdbx_strand_id
1 'polypeptide(L)'
;ALFGMGIGGMLTVLPLAWADYFGRASYGAIRGTALAVQVVAQAAGPLISGILRDYTGDYVWSLWVFVVFSVIAILTAVLIRVPPPPAR
;
A
#
# COMPACT_ATOMS: atom_id res chain seq x y z
N ALA A 1 -4.90 16.11 10.75
CA ALA A 1 -3.89 15.57 11.69
C ALA A 1 -3.67 14.06 11.48
N LEU A 2 -4.70 13.22 11.63
CA LEU A 2 -4.58 11.76 11.53
C LEU A 2 -3.99 11.25 10.20
N PHE A 3 -4.45 11.81 9.08
CA PHE A 3 -3.95 11.45 7.75
C PHE A 3 -2.45 11.79 7.57
N GLY A 4 -2.03 12.98 8.00
CA GLY A 4 -0.63 13.41 7.91
C GLY A 4 0.30 12.58 8.80
N MET A 5 -0.17 12.21 9.99
CA MET A 5 0.58 11.32 10.88
C MET A 5 0.74 9.92 10.29
N GLY A 6 -0.34 9.38 9.69
CA GLY A 6 -0.30 8.08 9.02
C GLY A 6 0.68 8.05 7.85
N ILE A 7 0.61 9.04 6.96
CA ILE A 7 1.55 9.15 5.84
C ILE A 7 2.98 9.36 6.33
N GLY A 8 3.21 10.25 7.30
CA GLY A 8 4.54 10.51 7.84
C GLY A 8 5.19 9.25 8.44
N GLY A 9 4.41 8.45 9.19
CA GLY A 9 4.85 7.15 9.70
C GLY A 9 5.16 6.17 8.57
N MET A 10 4.29 6.08 7.56
CA MET A 10 4.50 5.17 6.43
C MET A 10 5.74 5.53 5.60
N LEU A 11 6.00 6.82 5.35
CA LEU A 11 7.14 7.27 4.55
C LEU A 11 8.49 7.10 5.28
N THR A 12 8.49 7.01 6.61
CA THR A 12 9.70 6.90 7.43
C THR A 12 9.99 5.45 7.84
N VAL A 13 8.98 4.73 8.33
CA VAL A 13 9.12 3.35 8.80
C VAL A 13 9.35 2.39 7.64
N LEU A 14 8.69 2.61 6.50
CA LEU A 14 8.78 1.70 5.35
C LEU A 14 10.21 1.58 4.79
N PRO A 15 10.92 2.67 4.43
CA PRO A 15 12.30 2.55 3.94
C PRO A 15 13.27 2.01 5.00
N LEU A 16 13.04 2.29 6.29
CA LEU A 16 13.84 1.73 7.39
C LEU A 16 13.67 0.20 7.47
N ALA A 17 12.42 -0.27 7.46
CA ALA A 17 12.10 -1.69 7.44
C ALA A 17 12.69 -2.40 6.22
N TRP A 18 12.58 -1.83 5.02
CA TRP A 18 13.18 -2.42 3.82
C TRP A 18 14.71 -2.53 3.91
N ALA A 19 15.38 -1.54 4.51
CA ALA A 19 16.83 -1.55 4.70
C ALA A 19 17.26 -2.64 5.70
N ASP A 20 16.49 -2.82 6.77
CA ASP A 20 16.73 -3.84 7.80
C ASP A 20 16.42 -5.26 7.31
N TYR A 21 15.45 -5.45 6.40
CA TYR A 21 15.05 -6.81 5.94
C TYR A 21 15.88 -7.38 4.79
N PHE A 22 16.30 -6.56 3.82
CA PHE A 22 16.83 -7.08 2.55
C PHE A 22 18.31 -6.82 2.33
N GLY A 23 18.96 -6.03 3.19
CA GLY A 23 20.34 -5.63 2.98
C GLY A 23 20.53 -4.83 1.67
N ARG A 24 21.75 -4.33 1.45
CA ARG A 24 22.04 -3.32 0.42
C ARG A 24 22.03 -3.85 -1.03
N ALA A 25 22.10 -5.16 -1.23
CA ALA A 25 22.36 -5.76 -2.55
C ALA A 25 21.13 -5.79 -3.47
N SER A 26 19.94 -6.10 -2.96
CA SER A 26 18.70 -6.22 -3.76
C SER A 26 17.63 -5.20 -3.40
N TYR A 27 17.93 -4.26 -2.50
CA TYR A 27 17.03 -3.21 -2.03
C TYR A 27 16.43 -2.38 -3.18
N GLY A 28 17.27 -1.98 -4.15
CA GLY A 28 16.82 -1.16 -5.29
C GLY A 28 15.81 -1.86 -6.19
N ALA A 29 16.00 -3.14 -6.47
CA ALA A 29 15.08 -3.93 -7.29
C ALA A 29 13.73 -4.16 -6.59
N ILE A 30 13.76 -4.47 -5.29
CA ILE A 30 12.55 -4.67 -4.49
C ILE A 30 11.79 -3.36 -4.30
N ARG A 31 12.49 -2.27 -3.96
CA ARG A 31 11.85 -0.96 -3.81
C ARG A 31 11.29 -0.45 -5.12
N GLY A 32 12.00 -0.65 -6.23
CA GLY A 32 11.56 -0.26 -7.57
C GLY A 32 10.28 -0.99 -8.01
N THR A 33 10.22 -2.31 -7.81
CA THR A 33 9.00 -3.09 -8.11
C THR A 33 7.83 -2.68 -7.20
N ALA A 34 8.07 -2.50 -5.90
CA ALA A 34 7.04 -2.01 -4.98
C ALA A 34 6.50 -0.62 -5.35
N LEU A 35 7.38 0.30 -5.78
CA LEU A 35 6.98 1.61 -6.27
C LEU A 35 6.13 1.53 -7.54
N ALA A 36 6.53 0.68 -8.50
CA ALA A 36 5.77 0.49 -9.73
C ALA A 36 4.34 0.00 -9.44
N VAL A 37 4.20 -1.01 -8.56
CA VAL A 37 2.90 -1.50 -8.11
C VAL A 37 2.10 -0.39 -7.41
N GLN A 38 2.74 0.41 -6.55
CA GLN A 38 2.09 1.52 -5.86
C GLN A 38 1.53 2.57 -6.84
N VAL A 39 2.30 2.94 -7.86
CA VAL A 39 1.86 3.93 -8.86
C VAL A 39 0.68 3.40 -9.67
N VAL A 40 0.73 2.14 -10.11
CA VAL A 40 -0.38 1.50 -10.83
C VAL A 40 -1.63 1.45 -9.97
N ALA A 41 -1.51 1.09 -8.69
CA ALA A 41 -2.64 1.06 -7.76
C ALA A 41 -3.25 2.47 -7.55
N GLN A 42 -2.42 3.51 -7.43
CA GLN A 42 -2.91 4.89 -7.32
C GLN A 42 -3.62 5.36 -8.58
N ALA A 43 -3.18 4.95 -9.76
CA ALA A 43 -3.87 5.25 -11.01
C ALA A 43 -5.19 4.46 -11.15
N ALA A 44 -5.22 3.21 -10.68
CA ALA A 44 -6.40 2.35 -10.76
C ALA A 44 -7.55 2.82 -9.86
N GLY A 45 -7.27 3.41 -8.69
CA GLY A 45 -8.29 3.85 -7.73
C GLY A 45 -9.35 4.79 -8.33
N PRO A 46 -8.96 5.95 -8.90
CA PRO A 46 -9.88 6.87 -9.57
C PRO A 46 -10.61 6.23 -10.75
N LEU A 47 -9.93 5.35 -11.50
CA LEU A 47 -10.48 4.64 -12.65
C LEU A 47 -11.61 3.70 -12.26
N ILE A 48 -11.40 2.87 -11.23
CA ILE A 48 -12.42 1.97 -10.68
C ILE A 48 -13.58 2.78 -10.11
N SER A 49 -13.28 3.86 -9.37
CA SER A 49 -14.28 4.77 -8.82
C SER A 49 -15.15 5.42 -9.91
N GLY A 50 -14.53 5.87 -11.00
CA GLY A 50 -15.21 6.51 -12.13
C GLY A 50 -16.11 5.52 -12.86
N ILE A 51 -15.58 4.35 -13.19
CA ILE A 51 -16.37 3.29 -13.85
C ILE A 51 -17.55 2.87 -12.98
N LEU A 52 -17.35 2.63 -11.68
CA LEU A 52 -18.47 2.27 -10.80
C LEU A 52 -19.52 3.38 -10.76
N ARG A 53 -19.10 4.64 -10.68
CA ARG A 53 -20.04 5.77 -10.72
C ARG A 53 -20.82 5.82 -12.03
N ASP A 54 -20.18 5.61 -13.17
CA ASP A 54 -20.84 5.64 -14.46
C ASP A 54 -21.91 4.54 -14.58
N TYR A 55 -21.69 3.38 -13.95
CA TYR A 55 -22.65 2.28 -13.93
C TYR A 55 -23.77 2.43 -12.88
N THR A 56 -23.46 2.91 -11.67
CA THR A 56 -24.46 2.98 -10.56
C THR A 56 -25.11 4.35 -10.40
N GLY A 57 -24.59 5.41 -11.02
CA GLY A 57 -25.06 6.78 -10.86
C GLY A 57 -24.73 7.42 -9.50
N ASP A 58 -24.31 6.62 -8.52
CA ASP A 58 -23.95 7.01 -7.14
C ASP A 58 -22.58 6.42 -6.74
N TYR A 59 -21.92 7.02 -5.75
CA TYR A 59 -20.60 6.66 -5.22
C TYR A 59 -20.63 5.65 -4.07
N VAL A 60 -21.81 5.31 -3.54
CA VAL A 60 -21.95 4.38 -2.41
C VAL A 60 -21.24 3.05 -2.68
N TRP A 61 -21.40 2.51 -3.89
CA TRP A 61 -20.71 1.27 -4.29
C TRP A 61 -19.19 1.44 -4.38
N SER A 62 -18.70 2.56 -4.88
CA SER A 62 -17.26 2.85 -4.92
C SER A 62 -16.66 2.91 -3.51
N LEU A 63 -17.37 3.52 -2.56
CA LEU A 63 -16.95 3.59 -1.16
C LEU A 63 -16.86 2.20 -0.52
N TRP A 64 -17.87 1.33 -0.75
CA TRP A 64 -17.82 -0.05 -0.27
C TRP A 64 -16.63 -0.83 -0.81
N VAL A 65 -16.29 -0.65 -2.09
CA VAL A 65 -15.10 -1.27 -2.69
C VAL A 65 -13.82 -0.81 -1.97
N PHE A 66 -13.66 0.49 -1.69
CA PHE A 66 -12.50 0.99 -0.95
C PHE A 66 -12.45 0.49 0.51
N VAL A 67 -13.60 0.33 1.16
CA VAL A 67 -13.68 -0.26 2.51
C VAL A 67 -13.18 -1.71 2.49
N VAL A 68 -13.63 -2.52 1.53
CA VAL A 68 -13.18 -3.91 1.38
C VAL A 68 -11.67 -3.97 1.15
N PHE A 69 -11.14 -3.15 0.24
CA PHE A 69 -9.69 -3.07 0.01
C PHE A 69 -8.93 -2.67 1.28
N SER A 70 -9.46 -1.72 2.06
CA SER A 70 -8.85 -1.28 3.32
C SER A 70 -8.81 -2.41 4.35
N VAL A 71 -9.90 -3.18 4.49
CA VAL A 71 -9.95 -4.34 5.38
C VAL A 71 -8.94 -5.41 4.96
N ILE A 72 -8.84 -5.73 3.66
CA ILE A 72 -7.85 -6.67 3.14
C ILE A 72 -6.42 -6.18 3.44
N ALA A 73 -6.16 -4.88 3.26
CA ALA A 73 -4.86 -4.29 3.56
C ALA A 73 -4.50 -4.42 5.06
N ILE A 74 -5.45 -4.14 5.95
CA ILE A 74 -5.27 -4.31 7.40
C ILE A 74 -4.98 -5.78 7.75
N LEU A 75 -5.78 -6.72 7.22
CA LEU A 75 -5.57 -8.15 7.47
C LEU A 75 -4.20 -8.61 6.98
N THR A 76 -3.80 -8.19 5.78
CA THR A 76 -2.49 -8.53 5.22
C THR A 76 -1.36 -7.95 6.05
N ALA A 77 -1.49 -6.70 6.53
CA ALA A 77 -0.50 -6.05 7.37
C ALA A 77 -0.32 -6.76 8.72
N VAL A 78 -1.41 -7.23 9.33
CA VAL A 78 -1.38 -7.96 10.62
C VAL A 78 -0.84 -9.38 10.44
N LEU A 79 -1.14 -10.03 9.32
CA LEU A 79 -0.73 -11.42 9.05
C LEU A 79 0.69 -11.53 8.49
N ILE A 80 1.27 -10.44 7.98
CA ILE A 80 2.64 -10.44 7.47
C ILE A 80 3.60 -10.79 8.61
N ARG A 81 4.32 -11.90 8.43
CA ARG A 81 5.41 -12.27 9.32
C ARG A 81 6.66 -11.53 8.89
N VAL A 82 7.13 -10.69 9.79
CA VAL A 82 8.42 -10.03 9.75
C VAL A 82 9.54 -11.09 9.60
N PRO A 83 10.30 -11.10 8.48
CA PRO A 83 11.48 -11.96 8.37
C PRO A 83 12.53 -11.57 9.41
N PRO A 84 13.26 -12.49 10.03
CA PRO A 84 14.35 -12.13 10.92
C PRO A 84 15.39 -11.28 10.16
N PRO A 85 15.94 -10.22 10.77
CA PRO A 85 16.92 -9.36 10.12
C PRO A 85 18.12 -10.20 9.64
N PRO A 86 18.70 -9.91 8.45
CA PRO A 86 19.87 -10.61 7.96
C PRO A 86 21.00 -10.52 8.99
N ALA A 87 21.62 -11.66 9.31
CA ALA A 87 22.79 -11.70 10.17
C ALA A 87 23.88 -10.78 9.55
N ARG A 88 24.38 -9.85 10.37
CA ARG A 88 25.38 -8.83 10.00
C ARG A 88 26.62 -9.43 9.34
#